data_AF-A0A965S7K5-F1
#
_entry.id   AF-A0A965S7K5-F1
#
_cell.length_a   1.000
_cell.length_b   1.000
_cell.length_c   1.000
_cell.angle_alpha   90.00
_cell.angle_beta   90.00
_cell.angle_gamma   90.00
#
_symmetry.space_group_name_H-M   'P 1'
#
loop_
_entity.id
_entity.type
_entity.pdbx_description
1 polymer ?
#
loop_
_entity_poly.entity_id
_entity_poly.type
_entity_poly.pdbx_seq_one_letter_code
_entity_poly.pdbx_strand_id
1 'polypeptide(L)'
;MTLKHFNIKTLITIILMTTVACNTSTSTKGKWSKEDKEKVKSEIAEELKEDDDYKEIKNNKDSKKLFDEIINCAVEKMESKYNNYDEAAKDEAGLDKIGEKCGEEVVERYLKSAFENLGDEINSEIDTSAVETPVNEDLD
;
A
#
# COMPACT_ATOMS: atom_id res chain seq x y z
N MET A 1 -14.75 11.59 -14.57
CA MET A 1 -14.33 10.79 -13.41
C MET A 1 -14.44 11.70 -12.20
N THR A 2 -15.52 11.58 -11.42
CA THR A 2 -15.82 12.50 -10.32
C THR A 2 -16.05 11.65 -9.08
N LEU A 3 -15.03 11.54 -8.22
CA LEU A 3 -15.21 11.06 -6.85
C LEU A 3 -16.31 11.92 -6.22
N LYS A 4 -17.39 11.26 -5.77
CA LYS A 4 -18.43 11.94 -5.00
C LYS A 4 -17.82 12.31 -3.65
N HIS A 5 -17.76 13.61 -3.35
CA HIS A 5 -17.39 14.14 -2.05
C HIS A 5 -18.32 13.55 -0.98
N PHE A 6 -17.87 12.51 -0.28
CA PHE A 6 -18.57 11.93 0.85
C PHE A 6 -18.32 12.82 2.08
N ASN A 7 -19.41 13.30 2.70
CA ASN A 7 -19.32 14.29 3.77
C ASN A 7 -18.96 13.62 5.10
N ILE A 8 -17.67 13.67 5.46
CA ILE A 8 -17.07 13.33 6.77
C ILE A 8 -17.85 13.89 7.99
N LYS A 9 -18.63 14.97 7.78
CA LYS A 9 -19.43 15.67 8.80
C LYS A 9 -20.47 14.79 9.51
N THR A 10 -21.00 13.75 8.86
CA THR A 10 -22.11 12.98 9.43
C THR A 10 -21.67 11.95 10.49
N LEU A 11 -20.42 11.47 10.42
CA LEU A 11 -19.87 10.46 11.34
C LEU A 11 -19.32 11.07 12.66
N ILE A 12 -18.88 12.33 12.64
CA ILE A 12 -18.25 13.03 13.77
C ILE A 12 -19.20 13.24 14.97
N THR A 13 -20.52 13.27 14.76
CA THR A 13 -21.46 13.69 15.81
C THR A 13 -21.86 12.56 16.76
N ILE A 14 -21.72 11.29 16.37
CA ILE A 14 -22.28 10.15 17.14
C ILE A 14 -21.26 9.55 18.13
N ILE A 15 -19.96 9.75 17.92
CA ILE A 15 -18.89 9.06 18.67
C ILE A 15 -18.42 9.86 19.91
N LEU A 16 -18.95 11.06 20.14
CA LEU A 16 -18.42 12.00 21.15
C LEU A 16 -18.96 11.82 22.59
N MET A 17 -19.74 10.78 22.91
CA MET A 17 -20.38 10.66 24.24
C MET A 17 -20.04 9.44 25.11
N THR A 18 -19.16 8.53 24.69
CA THR A 18 -18.84 7.39 25.56
C THR A 18 -17.35 7.18 25.73
N THR A 19 -16.92 7.46 26.96
CA THR A 19 -15.75 6.93 27.67
C THR A 19 -14.42 7.68 27.52
N VAL A 20 -14.28 8.67 28.40
CA VAL A 20 -13.01 9.00 29.05
C VAL A 20 -12.59 7.79 29.89
N ALA A 21 -11.75 6.92 29.33
CA ALA A 21 -10.84 6.08 30.07
C ALA A 21 -9.43 6.46 29.63
N CYS A 22 -8.76 7.17 30.53
CA CYS A 22 -7.42 7.71 30.37
C CYS A 22 -6.39 6.56 30.24
N ASN A 23 -6.16 6.07 29.02
CA ASN A 23 -4.90 5.42 28.66
C ASN A 23 -4.02 6.51 28.04
N THR A 24 -3.13 7.08 28.84
CA THR A 24 -2.12 8.05 28.39
C THR A 24 -1.00 7.34 27.64
N SER A 25 -1.36 6.68 26.54
CA SER A 25 -0.42 6.45 25.45
C SER A 25 -0.25 7.80 24.77
N THR A 26 0.70 8.60 25.23
CA THR A 26 1.15 9.82 24.53
C THR A 26 1.78 9.40 23.21
N SER A 27 0.95 9.00 22.25
CA SER A 27 1.38 8.63 20.91
C SER A 27 2.07 9.87 20.36
N THR A 28 3.35 9.67 20.04
CA THR A 28 4.26 10.68 19.51
C THR A 28 4.69 10.18 18.14
N LYS A 29 5.04 11.10 17.22
CA LYS A 29 5.54 10.74 15.89
C LYS A 29 6.59 9.63 15.98
N GLY A 30 6.41 8.56 15.21
CA GLY A 30 7.32 7.40 15.21
C GLY A 30 7.15 6.42 16.39
N LYS A 31 6.11 6.57 17.22
CA LYS A 31 5.87 5.73 18.41
C LYS A 31 4.40 5.31 18.55
N TRP A 32 3.73 5.07 17.43
CA TRP A 32 2.36 4.56 17.47
C TRP A 32 2.35 3.16 18.06
N SER A 33 1.44 2.93 19.01
CA SER A 33 1.27 1.62 19.61
C SER A 33 0.79 0.61 18.57
N LYS A 34 0.89 -0.68 18.88
CA LYS A 34 0.35 -1.71 17.99
C LYS A 34 -1.16 -1.54 17.84
N GLU A 35 -1.83 -1.17 18.92
CA GLU A 35 -3.26 -0.87 18.96
C GLU A 35 -3.61 0.32 18.05
N ASP A 36 -2.81 1.39 18.05
CA ASP A 36 -3.02 2.53 17.14
C ASP A 36 -2.93 2.09 15.67
N LYS A 37 -1.92 1.27 15.34
CA LYS A 37 -1.71 0.75 13.97
C LYS A 37 -2.84 -0.17 13.53
N GLU A 38 -3.28 -1.08 14.39
CA GLU A 38 -4.39 -1.99 14.09
C GLU A 38 -5.72 -1.26 13.99
N LYS A 39 -5.94 -0.19 14.78
CA LYS A 39 -7.12 0.66 14.66
C LYS A 39 -7.20 1.30 13.28
N VAL A 40 -6.11 1.88 12.77
CA VAL A 40 -6.07 2.47 11.42
C VAL A 40 -6.38 1.43 10.34
N LYS A 41 -5.76 0.25 10.43
CA LYS A 41 -6.04 -0.82 9.47
C LYS A 41 -7.51 -1.23 9.48
N SER A 42 -8.12 -1.32 10.67
CA SER A 42 -9.52 -1.66 10.83
C SER A 42 -10.43 -0.59 10.24
N GLU A 43 -10.16 0.69 10.48
CA GLU A 43 -10.98 1.79 9.95
C GLU A 43 -10.88 1.87 8.43
N ILE A 44 -9.69 1.75 7.84
CA ILE A 44 -9.53 1.68 6.37
C ILE A 44 -10.29 0.47 5.79
N ALA A 45 -10.19 -0.70 6.44
CA ALA A 45 -10.89 -1.90 5.99
C ALA A 45 -12.42 -1.79 6.13
N GLU A 46 -12.91 -1.01 7.10
CA GLU A 46 -14.33 -0.73 7.30
C GLU A 46 -14.85 0.26 6.27
N GLU A 47 -14.12 1.35 6.00
CA GLU A 47 -14.46 2.35 4.98
C GLU A 47 -14.59 1.72 3.59
N LEU A 48 -13.71 0.78 3.27
CA LEU A 48 -13.67 0.16 1.94
C LEU A 48 -14.58 -1.07 1.82
N LYS A 49 -15.17 -1.55 2.92
CA LYS A 49 -15.92 -2.83 2.93
C LYS A 49 -17.07 -2.88 1.92
N GLU A 50 -17.68 -1.75 1.63
CA GLU A 50 -18.81 -1.64 0.69
C GLU A 50 -18.37 -1.32 -0.74
N ASP A 51 -17.11 -0.95 -0.94
CA ASP A 51 -16.53 -0.64 -2.24
C ASP A 51 -16.39 -1.92 -3.09
N ASP A 52 -16.87 -1.87 -4.33
CA ASP A 52 -16.89 -3.04 -5.22
C ASP A 52 -15.47 -3.41 -5.67
N ASP A 53 -14.57 -2.44 -5.83
CA ASP A 53 -13.16 -2.68 -6.15
C ASP A 53 -12.47 -3.36 -4.96
N TYR A 54 -12.78 -2.95 -3.72
CA TYR A 54 -12.25 -3.61 -2.53
C TYR A 54 -12.75 -5.06 -2.37
N LYS A 55 -14.02 -5.34 -2.71
CA LYS A 55 -14.55 -6.72 -2.72
C LYS A 55 -13.79 -7.59 -3.73
N GLU A 56 -13.47 -7.06 -4.90
CA GLU A 56 -12.67 -7.75 -5.90
C GLU A 56 -11.24 -8.00 -5.41
N ILE A 57 -10.59 -6.97 -4.85
CA ILE A 57 -9.24 -7.06 -4.25
C ILE A 57 -9.19 -8.15 -3.18
N LYS A 58 -10.20 -8.23 -2.32
CA LYS A 58 -10.24 -9.21 -1.22
C LYS A 58 -10.32 -10.66 -1.69
N ASN A 59 -10.93 -10.89 -2.86
CA ASN A 59 -11.13 -12.23 -3.41
C ASN A 59 -9.93 -12.75 -4.21
N ASN A 60 -9.01 -11.86 -4.62
CA ASN A 60 -7.76 -12.24 -5.28
C ASN A 60 -6.59 -12.18 -4.29
N LYS A 61 -5.84 -13.28 -4.16
CA LYS A 61 -4.74 -13.40 -3.19
C LYS A 61 -3.61 -12.40 -3.45
N ASP A 62 -3.28 -12.14 -4.71
CA ASP A 62 -2.20 -11.24 -5.10
C ASP A 62 -2.63 -9.78 -4.94
N SER A 63 -3.85 -9.45 -5.35
CA SER A 63 -4.45 -8.13 -5.11
C SER A 63 -4.54 -7.81 -3.63
N LYS A 64 -4.97 -8.78 -2.80
CA LYS A 64 -5.00 -8.64 -1.35
C LYS A 64 -3.62 -8.35 -0.76
N LYS A 65 -2.59 -9.06 -1.21
CA LYS A 65 -1.21 -8.82 -0.74
C LYS A 65 -0.75 -7.40 -1.08
N LEU A 66 -0.97 -6.97 -2.32
CA LEU A 66 -0.68 -5.61 -2.79
C LEU A 66 -1.39 -4.56 -1.92
N PHE A 67 -2.66 -4.81 -1.61
CA PHE A 67 -3.47 -3.92 -0.79
C PHE A 67 -2.99 -3.85 0.68
N ASP A 68 -2.63 -4.99 1.26
CA ASP A 68 -2.03 -5.04 2.61
C ASP A 68 -0.68 -4.28 2.65
N GLU A 69 0.12 -4.35 1.58
CA GLU A 69 1.37 -3.58 1.46
C GLU A 69 1.13 -2.07 1.38
N ILE A 70 0.09 -1.63 0.64
CA ILE A 70 -0.31 -0.21 0.56
C ILE A 70 -0.77 0.29 1.94
N ILE A 71 -1.61 -0.46 2.64
CA ILE A 71 -2.06 -0.09 3.99
C ILE A 71 -0.88 0.02 4.95
N ASN A 72 0.04 -0.95 4.95
CA ASN A 72 1.20 -0.91 5.83
C ASN A 72 2.09 0.31 5.55
N CYS A 73 2.32 0.62 4.27
CA CYS A 73 3.01 1.84 3.86
C CYS A 73 2.30 3.11 4.38
N ALA A 74 0.97 3.16 4.27
CA ALA A 74 0.19 4.31 4.73
C ALA A 74 0.31 4.49 6.24
N VAL A 75 0.20 3.41 7.02
CA VAL A 75 0.34 3.42 8.47
C VAL A 75 1.73 3.92 8.89
N GLU A 76 2.80 3.46 8.25
CA GLU A 76 4.17 3.93 8.52
C GLU A 76 4.34 5.43 8.24
N LYS A 77 3.82 5.91 7.11
CA LYS A 77 3.89 7.34 6.77
C LYS A 77 3.00 8.19 7.69
N MET A 78 1.82 7.69 8.10
CA MET A 78 0.96 8.35 9.08
C MET A 78 1.66 8.48 10.43
N GLU A 79 2.25 7.40 10.94
CA GLU A 79 3.01 7.38 12.18
C GLU A 79 4.21 8.35 12.12
N SER A 80 4.86 8.48 10.96
CA SER A 80 5.97 9.42 10.79
C SER A 80 5.51 10.89 10.79
N LYS A 81 4.28 11.16 10.33
CA LYS A 81 3.79 12.52 10.09
C LYS A 81 3.01 13.08 11.28
N TYR A 82 2.14 12.28 11.90
CA TYR A 82 1.18 12.71 12.92
C TYR A 82 1.55 12.16 14.30
N ASN A 83 1.22 12.91 15.35
CA ASN A 83 1.52 12.43 16.71
C ASN A 83 0.63 11.25 17.08
N ASN A 84 -0.63 11.26 16.65
CA ASN A 84 -1.61 10.22 16.97
C ASN A 84 -2.67 10.10 15.87
N TYR A 85 -3.53 9.08 15.99
CA TYR A 85 -4.63 8.84 15.06
C TYR A 85 -5.58 10.03 14.94
N ASP A 86 -5.96 10.65 16.06
CA ASP A 86 -6.95 11.74 16.08
C ASP A 86 -6.44 13.01 15.37
N GLU A 87 -5.12 13.21 15.31
CA GLU A 87 -4.50 14.25 14.50
C GLU A 87 -4.53 13.88 13.02
N ALA A 88 -4.20 12.62 12.69
CA ALA A 88 -4.24 12.11 11.33
C ALA A 88 -5.64 12.20 10.71
N ALA A 89 -6.67 11.80 11.46
CA ALA A 89 -8.08 11.82 11.06
C ALA A 89 -8.64 13.23 10.78
N LYS A 90 -7.92 14.30 11.17
CA LYS A 90 -8.28 15.69 10.88
C LYS A 90 -7.62 16.25 9.62
N ASP A 91 -6.64 15.54 9.05
CA ASP A 91 -5.89 15.95 7.85
C ASP A 91 -6.22 15.01 6.67
N GLU A 92 -7.47 15.04 6.23
CA GLU A 92 -7.99 14.25 5.10
C GLU A 92 -7.11 14.38 3.85
N ALA A 93 -6.82 15.62 3.43
CA ALA A 93 -5.96 15.87 2.27
C ALA A 93 -4.52 15.35 2.46
N GLY A 94 -4.04 15.29 3.71
CA GLY A 94 -2.77 14.68 4.05
C GLY A 94 -2.80 13.16 3.99
N LEU A 95 -3.92 12.53 4.38
CA LEU A 95 -4.14 11.09 4.27
C LEU A 95 -4.27 10.65 2.81
N ASP A 96 -5.02 11.39 1.99
CA ASP A 96 -5.16 11.12 0.55
C ASP A 96 -3.79 11.07 -0.14
N LYS A 97 -2.94 12.08 0.11
CA LYS A 97 -1.58 12.13 -0.44
C LYS A 97 -0.69 10.98 0.05
N ILE A 98 -0.88 10.54 1.29
CA ILE A 98 -0.16 9.37 1.82
C ILE A 98 -0.62 8.11 1.10
N GLY A 99 -1.93 7.93 0.94
CA GLY A 99 -2.53 6.80 0.23
C GLY A 99 -2.08 6.72 -1.22
N GLU A 100 -2.18 7.81 -1.97
CA GLU A 100 -1.75 7.91 -3.38
C GLU A 100 -0.27 7.54 -3.53
N LYS A 101 0.59 8.16 -2.71
CA LYS A 101 2.03 7.90 -2.72
C LYS A 101 2.36 6.43 -2.41
N CYS A 102 1.66 5.83 -1.45
CA CYS A 102 1.86 4.42 -1.13
C CYS A 102 1.37 3.49 -2.23
N GLY A 103 0.25 3.82 -2.88
CA GLY A 103 -0.21 3.12 -4.07
C GLY A 103 0.85 3.11 -5.17
N GLU A 104 1.40 4.29 -5.51
CA GLU A 104 2.46 4.44 -6.49
C GLU A 104 3.71 3.63 -6.14
N GLU A 105 4.25 3.79 -4.93
CA GLU A 105 5.48 3.10 -4.48
C GLU A 105 5.35 1.57 -4.49
N VAL A 106 4.20 1.03 -4.10
CA VAL A 106 3.97 -0.43 -4.07
C VAL A 106 3.76 -0.97 -5.48
N VAL A 107 2.98 -0.29 -6.31
CA VAL A 107 2.75 -0.70 -7.71
C VAL A 107 4.05 -0.64 -8.51
N GLU A 108 4.87 0.41 -8.33
CA GLU A 108 6.18 0.51 -8.97
C GLU A 108 7.08 -0.66 -8.58
N ARG A 109 7.15 -1.00 -7.29
CA ARG A 109 7.93 -2.14 -6.79
C ARG A 109 7.42 -3.47 -7.38
N TYR A 110 6.11 -3.64 -7.44
CA TYR A 110 5.49 -4.84 -8.00
C TYR A 110 5.82 -4.98 -9.49
N LEU A 111 5.64 -3.92 -10.29
CA LEU A 111 5.96 -3.91 -11.71
C LEU A 111 7.45 -4.18 -11.94
N LYS A 112 8.33 -3.53 -11.18
CA LYS A 112 9.77 -3.76 -11.27
C LYS A 112 10.13 -5.22 -10.99
N SER A 113 9.56 -5.80 -9.93
CA SER A 113 9.78 -7.21 -9.59
C SER A 113 9.26 -8.14 -10.70
N ALA A 114 8.12 -7.81 -11.32
CA ALA A 114 7.58 -8.59 -12.43
C ALA A 114 8.49 -8.55 -13.67
N PHE A 115 9.07 -7.39 -14.00
CA PHE A 115 10.01 -7.26 -15.12
C PHE A 115 11.34 -7.97 -14.87
N GLU A 116 11.88 -7.92 -13.64
CA GLU A 116 13.11 -8.64 -13.29
C GLU A 116 12.93 -10.16 -13.44
N ASN A 117 11.81 -10.71 -12.95
CA ASN A 117 11.51 -12.13 -13.11
C ASN A 117 11.36 -12.56 -14.59
N LEU A 118 10.79 -11.71 -15.44
CA LEU A 118 10.72 -11.97 -16.89
C LEU A 118 12.10 -11.94 -17.56
N GLY A 119 12.99 -11.05 -17.11
CA GLY A 119 14.36 -10.98 -17.60
C GLY A 119 15.19 -12.21 -17.24
N ASP A 120 14.99 -12.75 -16.05
CA ASP A 120 15.65 -13.98 -15.59
C ASP A 120 15.14 -15.22 -16.34
N GLU A 121 13.84 -15.27 -16.68
CA GLU A 121 13.26 -16.35 -17.49
C GLU A 121 13.83 -16.34 -18.92
N ILE A 122 13.90 -15.18 -19.57
CA ILE A 122 14.51 -15.04 -20.91
C ILE A 122 16.00 -15.41 -20.89
N ASN A 123 16.75 -15.00 -19.87
CA ASN A 123 18.18 -15.35 -19.76
C ASN A 123 18.42 -16.83 -19.44
N SER A 124 17.41 -17.54 -18.93
CA SER A 124 17.50 -18.99 -18.71
C SER A 124 17.23 -19.82 -19.98
N GLU A 125 16.53 -19.26 -20.97
CA GLU A 125 16.22 -19.94 -22.24
C GLU A 125 17.23 -19.64 -23.36
N ILE A 126 18.04 -18.59 -23.24
CA ILE A 126 19.16 -18.32 -24.15
C ILE A 126 20.37 -19.17 -23.71
N ASP A 127 20.30 -20.48 -23.97
CA ASP A 127 21.47 -21.33 -24.02
C ASP A 127 22.25 -21.00 -25.31
N THR A 128 23.30 -20.18 -25.18
CA THR A 128 24.26 -19.85 -26.25
C THR A 128 25.15 -21.06 -26.65
N SER A 129 24.57 -22.24 -26.86
CA SER A 129 25.28 -23.38 -27.45
C SER A 129 25.38 -23.32 -28.99
N ALA A 130 24.84 -22.26 -29.63
CA ALA A 130 24.92 -22.06 -31.07
C ALA A 130 25.66 -20.76 -31.46
N VAL A 131 26.90 -20.61 -31.01
CA VAL A 131 27.89 -19.77 -31.73
C VAL A 131 29.07 -20.66 -32.10
N GLU A 132 28.86 -21.52 -33.09
CA GLU A 132 30.01 -22.01 -33.85
C GLU A 132 30.50 -20.85 -34.73
N THR A 133 31.70 -20.40 -34.40
CA THR A 133 32.48 -19.38 -35.10
C THR A 133 32.57 -19.65 -36.62
N PRO A 134 32.63 -18.61 -37.47
CA PRO A 134 32.86 -18.79 -38.90
C PRO A 134 34.24 -19.41 -39.13
N VAL A 135 34.27 -20.58 -39.77
CA VAL A 135 35.51 -21.18 -40.30
C VAL A 135 35.98 -20.34 -41.48
N ASN A 136 37.03 -19.55 -41.24
CA ASN A 136 37.93 -19.10 -42.30
C ASN A 136 39.05 -20.14 -42.45
N GLU A 137 39.66 -20.19 -43.64
CA GLU A 137 40.84 -20.98 -44.07
C GLU A 137 40.53 -22.46 -44.43
N ASP A 138 40.84 -23.00 -45.63
CA ASP A 138 41.86 -22.65 -46.61
C ASP A 138 41.45 -22.94 -48.06
N LEU A 139 41.94 -22.08 -48.96
CA LEU A 139 42.10 -22.31 -50.40
C LEU A 139 43.37 -23.15 -50.61
N ASP A 140 43.22 -24.32 -51.23
CA ASP A 140 44.27 -25.00 -52.03
C ASP A 140 43.65 -25.54 -53.33
#